data_AF-A0A3M1TJG1-F1
#
_entry.id   AF-A0A3M1TJG1-F1
#
_cell.length_a   1.000
_cell.length_b   1.000
_cell.length_c   1.000
_cell.angle_alpha   90.00
_cell.angle_beta   90.00
_cell.angle_gamma   90.00
#
_symmetry.space_group_name_H-M   'P 1'
#
loop_
_entity.id
_entity.type
_entity.pdbx_description
1 polymer ?
#
loop_
_entity_poly.entity_id
_entity_poly.type
_entity_poly.pdbx_seq_one_letter_code
_entity_poly.pdbx_strand_id
1 'polypeptide(L)'
;AQYLARCRADYAADAGPAGLATPPLLTGKDLRQAGLPPGPLYGHLLARVEDEQLEGRLRTRTEALNLALRLAREAGASPPP
;
A
#
# COMPACT_ATOMS: atom_id res chain seq x y z
N ALA A 1 20.45 28.43 -1.79
CA ALA A 1 19.72 27.37 -2.52
C ALA A 1 19.45 26.21 -1.57
N GLN A 2 18.23 26.08 -1.05
CA GLN A 2 17.81 24.98 -0.18
C GLN A 2 16.48 24.43 -0.72
N TYR A 3 16.55 23.81 -1.90
CA TYR A 3 15.37 23.30 -2.65
C TYR A 3 14.93 21.90 -2.18
N LEU A 4 15.41 21.41 -1.02
CA LEU A 4 15.02 20.09 -0.49
C LEU A 4 14.30 20.25 0.86
N ALA A 5 13.31 21.14 0.89
CA ALA A 5 12.34 21.22 1.97
C ALA A 5 11.33 20.07 1.86
N ARG A 6 11.73 18.90 2.36
CA ARG A 6 10.92 18.02 3.22
C ARG A 6 9.48 17.73 2.77
N CYS A 7 9.29 16.89 1.75
CA CYS A 7 8.01 16.23 1.49
C CYS A 7 7.72 15.14 2.54
N ARG A 8 7.18 15.52 3.70
CA ARG A 8 6.53 14.59 4.64
C ARG A 8 5.33 15.27 5.31
N ALA A 9 4.17 15.13 4.70
CA ALA A 9 2.80 15.25 5.21
C ALA A 9 1.93 15.17 3.93
N ASP A 10 0.93 14.31 3.76
CA ASP A 10 -0.46 14.72 4.07
C ASP A 10 -1.48 13.55 4.00
N TYR A 11 -1.08 12.27 4.00
CA TYR A 11 -2.05 11.15 3.97
C TYR A 11 -2.32 10.55 5.36
N ALA A 12 -2.74 11.34 6.34
CA ALA A 12 -3.13 10.77 7.65
C ALA A 12 -4.13 11.60 8.48
N ALA A 13 -4.95 12.46 7.88
CA ALA A 13 -5.72 13.44 8.68
C ALA A 13 -7.20 13.62 8.31
N ASP A 14 -7.86 12.64 7.71
CA ASP A 14 -9.33 12.66 7.55
C ASP A 14 -10.00 11.36 8.01
N ALA A 15 -9.70 10.95 9.25
CA ALA A 15 -10.54 10.00 9.99
C ALA A 15 -11.16 10.77 11.17
N GLY A 16 -12.45 11.06 11.07
CA GLY A 16 -13.22 11.85 12.04
C GLY A 16 -13.25 11.27 13.47
N PRO A 17 -13.92 11.96 14.41
CA PRO A 17 -13.86 11.66 15.85
C PRO A 17 -14.72 10.45 16.25
N ALA A 18 -14.43 9.27 15.67
CA ALA A 18 -14.99 7.97 16.01
C ALA A 18 -14.06 6.80 15.57
N GLY A 19 -12.78 6.87 15.92
CA GLY A 19 -11.92 5.78 16.45
C GLY A 19 -12.03 4.31 16.00
N LEU A 20 -12.42 3.96 14.77
CA LEU A 20 -12.44 2.57 14.29
C LEU A 20 -11.68 2.35 12.96
N ALA A 21 -10.75 3.23 12.59
CA ALA A 21 -9.87 2.97 11.46
C ALA A 21 -8.84 1.90 11.85
N THR A 22 -9.02 0.67 11.36
CA THR A 22 -8.04 -0.41 11.54
C THR A 22 -6.73 0.02 10.87
N PRO A 23 -5.57 -0.06 11.55
CA PRO A 23 -4.31 0.35 10.94
C PRO A 23 -4.00 -0.51 9.71
N PRO A 24 -3.45 0.06 8.63
CA PRO A 24 -3.15 -0.68 7.42
C PRO A 24 -2.16 -1.81 7.69
N LEU A 25 -2.43 -3.00 7.15
CA LEU A 25 -1.59 -4.20 7.32
C LEU A 25 -0.25 -4.09 6.58
N LEU A 26 -0.18 -3.22 5.56
CA LEU A 26 0.97 -3.06 4.69
C LEU A 26 1.20 -1.59 4.37
N THR A 27 2.46 -1.20 4.31
CA THR A 27 2.89 0.16 3.96
C THR A 27 3.86 0.14 2.79
N GLY A 28 4.06 1.29 2.14
CA GLY A 28 5.06 1.41 1.07
C GLY A 28 6.51 1.11 1.51
N LYS A 29 6.82 1.24 2.81
CA LYS A 29 8.12 0.82 3.36
C LYS A 29 8.28 -0.70 3.26
N ASP A 30 7.20 -1.45 3.47
CA ASP A 30 7.20 -2.90 3.43
C ASP A 30 7.40 -3.42 2.01
N LEU A 31 6.74 -2.78 1.04
CA LEU A 31 6.96 -3.07 -0.39
C LEU A 31 8.43 -2.84 -0.79
N ARG A 32 9.03 -1.74 -0.31
CA ARG A 32 10.45 -1.46 -0.54
C ARG A 32 11.36 -2.51 0.10
N GLN A 33 11.06 -2.93 1.32
CA GLN A 33 11.81 -3.99 2.01
C GLN A 33 11.65 -5.35 1.30
N ALA A 34 10.52 -5.59 0.63
CA ALA A 34 10.27 -6.77 -0.19
C ALA A 34 11.00 -6.74 -1.55
N GLY A 35 11.72 -5.66 -1.87
CA GLY A 35 12.48 -5.52 -3.11
C GLY A 35 11.66 -5.01 -4.30
N LEU A 36 10.44 -4.51 -4.09
CA LEU A 36 9.72 -3.83 -5.17
C LEU A 36 10.35 -2.46 -5.44
N PRO A 37 10.50 -2.06 -6.71
CA PRO A 37 10.95 -0.73 -7.05
C PRO A 37 9.84 0.29 -6.71
N PRO A 38 10.15 1.42 -6.07
CA PRO A 38 9.16 2.45 -5.79
C PRO A 38 8.60 3.01 -7.10
N GLY A 39 7.28 3.18 -7.17
CA GLY A 39 6.62 3.70 -8.37
C GLY A 39 5.10 3.86 -8.21
N PRO A 40 4.41 4.31 -9.26
CA PRO A 40 2.96 4.56 -9.24
C PRO A 40 2.16 3.29 -8.88
N LEU A 41 2.70 2.11 -9.18
CA LEU A 41 2.12 0.83 -8.83
C LEU A 41 1.90 0.66 -7.31
N TYR A 42 2.71 1.30 -6.46
CA TYR A 42 2.55 1.20 -5.00
C TYR A 42 1.17 1.62 -4.52
N GLY A 43 0.63 2.71 -5.08
CA GLY A 43 -0.71 3.17 -4.71
C GLY A 43 -1.76 2.11 -5.01
N HIS A 44 -1.71 1.51 -6.21
CA HIS A 44 -2.62 0.45 -6.61
C HIS A 44 -2.51 -0.80 -5.72
N LEU A 45 -1.28 -1.22 -5.38
CA LEU A 45 -1.05 -2.37 -4.52
C LEU A 45 -1.58 -2.14 -3.10
N LEU A 46 -1.27 -0.97 -2.52
CA LEU A 46 -1.69 -0.63 -1.16
C LEU A 46 -3.20 -0.46 -1.06
N ALA A 47 -3.83 0.21 -2.03
CA ALA A 47 -5.29 0.35 -2.08
C ALA A 47 -5.97 -1.02 -2.17
N ARG A 48 -5.47 -1.92 -3.03
CA ARG A 48 -6.07 -3.25 -3.15
C ARG A 48 -5.91 -4.09 -1.89
N VAL A 49 -4.78 -3.97 -1.20
CA VAL A 49 -4.57 -4.62 0.11
C VAL A 49 -5.50 -4.04 1.17
N GLU A 50 -5.71 -2.72 1.19
CA GLU A 50 -6.61 -2.05 2.12
C GLU A 50 -8.06 -2.48 1.92
N ASP A 51 -8.53 -2.57 0.68
CA ASP A 51 -9.86 -3.12 0.34
C ASP A 51 -10.04 -4.52 0.95
N GLU A 52 -9.07 -5.41 0.72
CA GLU A 52 -9.13 -6.80 1.19
C GLU A 52 -9.02 -6.91 2.73
N GLN A 53 -8.35 -5.95 3.37
CA GLN A 53 -8.31 -5.83 4.82
C GLN A 53 -9.68 -5.37 5.38
N LEU A 54 -10.29 -4.35 4.80
CA LEU A 54 -11.60 -3.83 5.23
C LEU A 54 -12.70 -4.89 5.06
N GLU A 55 -12.56 -5.72 4.04
CA GLU A 55 -13.42 -6.88 3.77
C GLU A 55 -13.13 -8.08 4.67
N GLY A 56 -12.10 -8.00 5.53
CA GLY A 56 -11.71 -9.06 6.46
C GLY A 56 -11.07 -10.28 5.81
N ARG A 57 -10.70 -10.18 4.52
CA ARG A 57 -10.01 -11.22 3.74
C ARG A 57 -8.51 -11.30 4.07
N LEU A 58 -7.93 -10.19 4.51
CA LEU A 58 -6.56 -10.13 5.04
C LEU A 58 -6.60 -9.74 6.51
N ARG A 59 -5.78 -10.41 7.33
CA ARG A 59 -5.66 -10.13 8.76
C ARG A 59 -4.23 -9.92 9.20
N THR A 60 -3.27 -10.29 8.36
CA THR A 60 -1.84 -10.24 8.69
C THR A 60 -1.04 -9.51 7.63
N ARG A 61 0.09 -8.94 8.07
CA ARG A 61 1.07 -8.30 7.17
C ARG A 61 1.60 -9.27 6.12
N THR A 62 1.78 -10.55 6.46
CA THR A 62 2.29 -11.56 5.53
C THR A 62 1.31 -11.85 4.40
N GLU A 63 0.01 -11.98 4.71
CA GLU A 63 -1.03 -12.16 3.68
C GLU A 63 -1.11 -10.95 2.75
N ALA A 64 -1.07 -9.74 3.33
CA ALA A 64 -1.05 -8.49 2.59
C ALA A 64 0.17 -8.38 1.65
N LEU A 65 1.36 -8.75 2.13
CA LEU A 65 2.58 -8.75 1.33
C LEU A 65 2.50 -9.76 0.18
N ASN A 66 2.00 -10.98 0.44
CA ASN A 66 1.81 -12.00 -0.60
C ASN A 66 0.84 -11.53 -1.69
N LEU A 67 -0.27 -10.89 -1.32
CA LEU A 67 -1.20 -10.30 -2.28
C LEU A 67 -0.53 -9.22 -3.11
N ALA A 68 0.17 -8.27 -2.48
CA ALA A 68 0.87 -7.21 -3.18
C ALA A 68 1.93 -7.75 -4.17
N LEU A 69 2.67 -8.79 -3.79
CA LEU A 69 3.63 -9.46 -4.68
C LEU A 69 2.96 -10.14 -5.86
N ARG A 70 1.79 -10.77 -5.66
CA ARG A 70 0.99 -11.37 -6.74
C ARG A 70 0.52 -10.29 -7.72
N LEU A 71 -0.13 -9.24 -7.21
CA LEU A 71 -0.64 -8.13 -8.02
C LEU A 71 0.49 -7.42 -8.77
N ALA A 72 1.68 -7.28 -8.17
CA ALA A 72 2.82 -6.68 -8.85
C ALA A 72 3.31 -7.51 -10.04
N ARG A 73 3.27 -8.84 -9.94
CA ARG A 73 3.57 -9.74 -11.07
C ARG A 73 2.51 -9.65 -12.14
N GLU A 74 1.23 -9.60 -11.77
CA GLU A 74 0.09 -9.44 -12.70
C GLU A 74 0.09 -8.07 -13.38
N ALA A 75 0.57 -7.02 -12.73
CA ALA A 75 0.69 -5.69 -13.35
C ALA A 75 1.93 -5.57 -14.26
N GLY A 76 3.01 -6.29 -13.94
CA GLY A 76 4.21 -6.38 -14.78
C GLY A 76 4.05 -7.36 -15.95
N ALA A 77 3.23 -8.39 -15.78
CA ALA A 77 2.72 -9.24 -16.84
C ALA A 77 1.47 -8.55 -17.40
N SER A 78 1.64 -7.55 -18.27
CA SER A 78 0.55 -6.98 -19.07
C SER A 78 -0.52 -8.05 -19.32
N PRO A 79 -1.78 -7.89 -18.88
CA PRO A 79 -2.81 -8.86 -19.23
C PRO A 79 -2.85 -8.93 -20.77
N PRO A 80 -2.89 -10.14 -21.37
CA PRO A 80 -3.03 -10.23 -22.81
C PRO A 80 -4.35 -9.55 -23.23
N PRO A 81 -4.40 -8.95 -24.43
CA PRO A 81 -5.60 -8.30 -24.94
C PRO A 81 -6.81 -9.25 -24.97
#